data_AF-A0A7K2P575-F1
#
_entry.id   AF-A0A7K2P575-F1
#
_cell.length_a   1.000
_cell.length_b   1.000
_cell.length_c   1.000
_cell.angle_alpha   90.00
_cell.angle_beta   90.00
_cell.angle_gamma   90.00
#
_symmetry.space_group_name_H-M   'P 1'
#
loop_
_entity.id
_entity.type
_entity.pdbx_description
1 polymer ?
#
loop_
_entity_poly.entity_id
_entity_poly.type
_entity_poly.pdbx_seq_one_letter_code
_entity_poly.pdbx_strand_id
1 'polypeptide(L)'
;MTPLDSLLTDTRPFALLRRRAPGRDHDVVELLLGPVTEHGRLADLPDEGLALVPFRQIRERGFDVRDDGTPLLMLTPEERHDIPLGEALAQLPAHEVRVEGGGFDVGDEEYARTVGRVLDEEIGRGEGANFVIRRTYGGRIPGFGRADALALFRRLLEGERGAYWTFVVHTGDRTLVGASPEVHVRMSGGTVVMNPISGTYRYPAEGPTPEHLLDFLADGKEIEELSMVVDEELKMMCTVGDMGGVVVGPRLKEMAHLAHTEYELRGKSSLDAREVLRETMFAATVTGSPVQNACRVIERHETGGRGYYAGALALLGRDPGDGPD
;
A
#
# COMPACT_ATOMS: atom_id res chain seq x y z
N MET A 1 -16.88 14.88 24.80
CA MET A 1 -16.65 13.60 24.10
C MET A 1 -15.81 13.96 22.89
N THR A 2 -14.61 13.43 22.79
CA THR A 2 -13.71 13.74 21.68
C THR A 2 -14.16 13.02 20.41
N PRO A 3 -13.69 13.44 19.22
CA PRO A 3 -13.99 12.72 17.98
C PRO A 3 -13.51 11.26 17.97
N LEU A 4 -12.50 10.89 18.78
CA LEU A 4 -12.05 9.50 18.90
C LEU A 4 -12.91 8.68 19.87
N ASP A 5 -13.32 9.26 21.00
CA ASP A 5 -14.20 8.58 21.95
C ASP A 5 -15.53 8.19 21.31
N SER A 6 -16.05 9.05 20.42
CA SER A 6 -17.29 8.77 19.70
C SER A 6 -17.16 7.59 18.76
N LEU A 7 -15.96 7.25 18.25
CA LEU A 7 -15.79 6.11 17.33
C LEU A 7 -16.16 4.77 17.94
N LEU A 8 -16.18 4.64 19.27
CA LEU A 8 -16.61 3.42 19.93
C LEU A 8 -18.13 3.22 19.89
N THR A 9 -18.91 4.29 19.73
CA THR A 9 -20.38 4.27 19.76
C THR A 9 -21.02 4.70 18.45
N ASP A 10 -20.33 5.50 17.63
CA ASP A 10 -20.75 5.87 16.29
C ASP A 10 -20.70 4.64 15.37
N THR A 11 -21.80 4.39 14.67
CA THR A 11 -21.94 3.24 13.78
C THR A 11 -21.46 3.52 12.36
N ARG A 12 -21.19 4.79 12.03
CA ARG A 12 -20.70 5.18 10.70
C ARG A 12 -19.32 4.56 10.42
N PRO A 13 -19.03 4.23 9.15
CA PRO A 13 -17.69 3.92 8.70
C PRO A 13 -16.71 5.06 8.98
N PHE A 14 -15.44 4.72 9.20
CA PHE A 14 -14.40 5.69 9.48
C PHE A 14 -13.04 5.25 8.95
N ALA A 15 -12.12 6.20 8.81
CA ALA A 15 -10.70 5.94 8.66
C ALA A 15 -9.89 6.85 9.58
N LEU A 16 -8.86 6.29 10.22
CA LEU A 16 -7.79 7.06 10.86
C LEU A 16 -6.52 6.87 10.04
N LEU A 17 -5.89 7.96 9.62
CA LEU A 17 -4.70 7.96 8.78
C LEU A 17 -3.60 8.80 9.43
N ARG A 18 -2.41 8.23 9.63
CA ARG A 18 -1.19 8.99 9.89
C ARG A 18 -0.31 8.91 8.65
N ARG A 19 -0.14 10.04 7.96
CA ARG A 19 0.52 10.09 6.65
C ARG A 19 1.84 10.84 6.68
N ARG A 20 2.84 10.29 5.99
CA ARG A 20 4.13 10.94 5.74
C ARG A 20 4.22 11.48 4.33
N ALA A 21 3.38 12.45 4.00
CA ALA A 21 3.43 13.15 2.72
C ALA A 21 4.27 14.45 2.83
N PRO A 22 5.00 14.85 1.76
CA PRO A 22 5.74 16.12 1.76
C PRO A 22 4.83 17.30 2.12
N GLY A 23 5.27 18.17 3.04
CA GLY A 23 4.52 19.36 3.45
C GLY A 23 3.39 19.12 4.47
N ARG A 24 3.25 17.90 5.01
CA ARG A 24 2.31 17.58 6.10
C ARG A 24 3.04 17.43 7.43
N ASP A 25 2.40 17.89 8.50
CA ASP A 25 2.82 17.56 9.86
C ASP A 25 2.64 16.05 10.11
N HIS A 26 3.69 15.38 10.56
CA HIS A 26 3.72 13.95 10.82
C HIS A 26 3.27 13.58 12.26
N ASP A 27 3.00 14.60 13.07
CA ASP A 27 2.49 14.50 14.44
C ASP A 27 0.96 14.67 14.51
N VAL A 28 0.26 14.36 13.41
CA VAL A 28 -1.20 14.39 13.32
C VAL A 28 -1.75 13.04 12.82
N VAL A 29 -2.91 12.66 13.36
CA VAL A 29 -3.77 11.58 12.87
C VAL A 29 -5.04 12.20 12.29
N GLU A 30 -5.29 11.97 11.01
CA GLU A 30 -6.49 12.41 10.30
C GLU A 30 -7.63 11.42 10.54
N LEU A 31 -8.77 11.90 11.03
CA LEU A 31 -10.02 11.15 11.11
C LEU A 31 -10.92 11.55 9.94
N LEU A 32 -11.34 10.55 9.15
CA LEU A 32 -12.39 10.64 8.15
C LEU A 32 -13.60 9.85 8.64
N LEU A 33 -14.77 10.48 8.70
CA LEU A 33 -16.01 9.85 9.18
C LEU A 33 -17.12 10.11 8.16
N GLY A 34 -17.76 9.05 7.67
CA GLY A 34 -18.78 9.17 6.62
C GLY A 34 -19.19 7.83 6.01
N PRO A 35 -20.17 7.83 5.09
CA PRO A 35 -20.65 6.63 4.44
C PRO A 35 -19.60 5.99 3.53
N VAL A 36 -19.73 4.67 3.35
CA VAL A 36 -18.99 3.91 2.35
C VAL A 36 -19.95 3.47 1.25
N THR A 37 -19.52 3.64 0.00
CA THR A 37 -20.29 3.27 -1.20
C THR A 37 -19.47 2.35 -2.10
N GLU A 38 -20.13 1.41 -2.78
CA GLU A 38 -19.50 0.49 -3.72
C GLU A 38 -19.58 1.05 -5.15
N HIS A 39 -18.49 0.91 -5.90
CA HIS A 39 -18.36 1.35 -7.29
C HIS A 39 -17.90 0.20 -8.19
N GLY A 40 -18.30 0.26 -9.47
CA GLY A 40 -17.89 -0.76 -10.45
C GLY A 40 -16.54 -0.48 -11.09
N ARG A 41 -16.21 0.81 -11.30
CA ARG A 41 -15.01 1.29 -11.99
C ARG A 41 -14.39 2.48 -11.28
N LEU A 42 -13.08 2.65 -11.45
CA LEU A 42 -12.34 3.81 -10.93
C LEU A 42 -12.89 5.14 -11.47
N ALA A 43 -13.29 5.17 -12.75
CA ALA A 43 -13.89 6.36 -13.38
C ALA A 43 -15.22 6.80 -12.73
N ASP A 44 -15.92 5.90 -12.03
CA ASP A 44 -17.19 6.20 -11.37
C ASP A 44 -16.99 6.69 -9.92
N LEU A 45 -15.74 6.79 -9.44
CA LEU A 45 -15.45 7.27 -8.08
C LEU A 45 -15.72 8.77 -7.96
N PRO A 46 -16.23 9.25 -6.81
CA PRO A 46 -16.25 10.67 -6.47
C PRO A 46 -14.86 11.30 -6.52
N ASP A 47 -14.80 12.61 -6.78
CA ASP A 47 -13.52 13.34 -6.87
C ASP A 47 -12.80 13.49 -5.52
N GLU A 48 -13.52 13.25 -4.41
CA GLU A 48 -13.00 13.46 -3.07
C GLU A 48 -13.46 12.37 -2.10
N GLY A 49 -12.50 11.81 -1.35
CA GLY A 49 -12.71 10.76 -0.35
C GLY A 49 -11.59 9.72 -0.35
N LEU A 50 -11.78 8.64 0.39
CA LEU A 50 -10.81 7.56 0.50
C LEU A 50 -11.30 6.33 -0.27
N ALA A 51 -10.68 6.04 -1.40
CA ALA A 51 -10.95 4.85 -2.19
C ALA A 51 -10.15 3.65 -1.66
N LEU A 52 -10.81 2.50 -1.53
CA LEU A 52 -10.21 1.20 -1.26
C LEU A 52 -10.28 0.40 -2.55
N VAL A 53 -9.15 0.31 -3.26
CA VAL A 53 -9.05 -0.35 -4.56
C VAL A 53 -8.58 -1.80 -4.37
N PRO A 54 -9.42 -2.80 -4.64
CA PRO A 54 -9.04 -4.21 -4.51
C PRO A 54 -8.15 -4.63 -5.69
N PHE A 55 -7.35 -5.67 -5.49
CA PHE A 55 -6.47 -6.19 -6.54
C PHE A 55 -7.24 -6.60 -7.80
N ARG A 56 -8.46 -7.14 -7.63
CA ARG A 56 -9.32 -7.54 -8.77
C ARG A 56 -9.67 -6.38 -9.71
N GLN A 57 -9.49 -5.13 -9.29
CA GLN A 57 -9.74 -3.96 -10.14
C GLN A 57 -8.75 -3.84 -11.30
N ILE A 58 -7.61 -4.56 -11.26
CA ILE A 58 -6.65 -4.66 -12.36
C ILE A 58 -7.29 -5.11 -13.69
N ARG A 59 -8.45 -5.77 -13.64
CA ARG A 59 -9.27 -6.11 -14.81
C ARG A 59 -9.62 -4.90 -15.68
N GLU A 60 -9.67 -3.68 -15.12
CA GLU A 60 -9.87 -2.44 -15.90
C GLU A 60 -8.71 -2.11 -16.85
N ARG A 61 -7.54 -2.72 -16.65
CA ARG A 61 -6.41 -2.70 -17.58
C ARG A 61 -6.46 -3.83 -18.62
N GLY A 62 -7.46 -4.71 -18.54
CA GLY A 62 -7.58 -5.90 -19.38
C GLY A 62 -6.58 -7.02 -19.00
N PHE A 63 -6.07 -7.02 -17.77
CA PHE A 63 -5.14 -8.05 -17.29
C PHE A 63 -5.88 -9.17 -16.57
N ASP A 64 -5.26 -10.34 -16.60
CA ASP A 64 -5.74 -11.56 -15.97
C ASP A 64 -5.80 -11.41 -14.43
N VAL A 65 -6.90 -11.86 -13.82
CA VAL A 65 -7.05 -11.80 -12.37
C VAL A 65 -8.13 -12.77 -11.90
N ARG A 66 -7.87 -13.45 -10.77
CA ARG A 66 -8.90 -14.22 -10.09
C ARG A 66 -9.87 -13.28 -9.36
N ASP A 67 -11.09 -13.20 -9.87
CA ASP A 67 -12.17 -12.42 -9.25
C ASP A 67 -12.68 -13.11 -7.98
N ASP A 68 -12.45 -12.48 -6.83
CA ASP A 68 -12.93 -12.92 -5.52
C ASP A 68 -14.14 -12.13 -5.01
N GLY A 69 -14.71 -11.26 -5.85
CA GLY A 69 -15.84 -10.40 -5.51
C GLY A 69 -15.52 -9.25 -4.56
N THR A 70 -14.26 -9.00 -4.21
CA THR A 70 -13.91 -7.89 -3.29
C THR A 70 -14.27 -6.54 -3.91
N PRO A 71 -15.08 -5.69 -3.26
CA PRO A 71 -15.63 -4.49 -3.87
C PRO A 71 -14.60 -3.35 -3.98
N LEU A 72 -14.74 -2.51 -5.01
CA LEU A 72 -14.13 -1.18 -5.03
C LEU A 72 -15.01 -0.27 -4.17
N LEU A 73 -14.45 0.25 -3.07
CA LEU A 73 -15.20 1.04 -2.09
C LEU A 73 -14.70 2.47 -2.06
N MET A 74 -15.59 3.41 -1.75
CA MET A 74 -15.28 4.80 -1.49
C MET A 74 -15.86 5.22 -0.14
N LEU A 75 -15.00 5.66 0.79
CA LEU A 75 -15.42 6.39 1.99
C LEU A 75 -15.47 7.88 1.65
N THR A 76 -16.66 8.46 1.67
CA THR A 76 -16.87 9.89 1.42
C THR A 76 -17.07 10.58 2.76
N PRO A 77 -16.05 11.28 3.30
CA PRO A 77 -16.14 11.85 4.64
C PRO A 77 -17.13 13.01 4.69
N GLU A 78 -18.08 12.93 5.61
CA GLU A 78 -18.96 14.03 6.03
C GLU A 78 -18.26 14.92 7.06
N GLU A 79 -17.38 14.31 7.86
CA GLU A 79 -16.57 14.98 8.88
C GLU A 79 -15.09 14.64 8.72
N ARG A 80 -14.24 15.63 8.98
CA ARG A 80 -12.79 15.49 9.00
C ARG A 80 -12.22 16.17 10.23
N HIS A 81 -11.31 15.50 10.93
CA HIS A 81 -10.62 16.04 12.09
C HIS A 81 -9.13 15.74 12.02
N ASP A 82 -8.31 16.74 12.33
CA ASP A 82 -6.87 16.59 12.51
C ASP A 82 -6.59 16.50 14.01
N ILE A 83 -6.10 15.35 14.46
CA ILE A 83 -5.92 15.05 15.89
C ILE A 83 -4.42 14.95 16.18
N PRO A 84 -3.86 15.75 17.10
CA PRO A 84 -2.47 15.62 17.49
C PRO A 84 -2.14 14.19 17.93
N LEU A 85 -1.00 13.66 17.49
CA LEU A 85 -0.61 12.27 17.72
C LEU A 85 -0.59 11.93 19.22
N GLY A 86 -0.07 12.81 20.06
CA GLY A 86 -0.06 12.61 21.51
C GLY A 86 -1.46 12.51 22.11
N GLU A 87 -2.42 13.27 21.58
CA GLU A 87 -3.82 13.21 21.99
C GLU A 87 -4.48 11.90 21.51
N ALA A 88 -4.24 11.52 20.25
CA ALA A 88 -4.74 10.25 19.71
C ALA A 88 -4.22 9.06 20.53
N LEU A 89 -2.91 9.02 20.83
CA LEU A 89 -2.31 8.00 21.69
C LEU A 89 -2.84 8.04 23.12
N ALA A 90 -3.29 9.17 23.64
CA ALA A 90 -3.89 9.22 24.98
C ALA A 90 -5.31 8.62 25.01
N GLN A 91 -6.06 8.71 23.90
CA GLN A 91 -7.48 8.34 23.83
C GLN A 91 -7.73 6.96 23.23
N LEU A 92 -6.87 6.48 22.32
CA LEU A 92 -7.06 5.18 21.67
C LEU A 92 -6.97 4.03 22.69
N PRO A 93 -7.83 2.99 22.57
CA PRO A 93 -7.77 1.81 23.42
C PRO A 93 -6.39 1.15 23.41
N ALA A 94 -5.93 0.67 24.56
CA ALA A 94 -4.61 0.06 24.73
C ALA A 94 -4.67 -1.42 25.15
N HIS A 95 -5.84 -2.04 25.08
CA HIS A 95 -5.99 -3.45 25.47
C HIS A 95 -5.29 -4.38 24.47
N GLU A 96 -4.89 -5.54 24.97
CA GLU A 96 -4.29 -6.58 24.14
C GLU A 96 -5.34 -7.23 23.24
N VAL A 97 -5.08 -7.27 21.93
CA VAL A 97 -5.89 -8.02 20.96
C VAL A 97 -5.28 -9.39 20.75
N ARG A 98 -6.03 -10.44 21.09
CA ARG A 98 -5.58 -11.83 20.99
C ARG A 98 -6.07 -12.49 19.71
N VAL A 99 -5.16 -13.18 19.04
CA VAL A 99 -5.44 -13.97 17.83
C VAL A 99 -5.42 -15.46 18.20
N GLU A 100 -6.48 -16.17 17.87
CA GLU A 100 -6.65 -17.61 18.05
C GLU A 100 -6.48 -18.35 16.72
N GLY A 101 -5.90 -19.55 16.77
CA GLY A 101 -5.76 -20.41 15.58
C GLY A 101 -4.91 -19.80 14.47
N GLY A 102 -3.90 -19.01 14.84
CA GLY A 102 -3.03 -18.33 13.89
C GLY A 102 -2.14 -19.28 13.08
N GLY A 103 -2.09 -19.11 11.76
CA GLY A 103 -1.25 -19.91 10.87
C GLY A 103 -1.26 -19.43 9.42
N PHE A 104 -0.24 -19.81 8.66
CA PHE A 104 -0.23 -19.55 7.21
C PHE A 104 -1.16 -20.53 6.48
N ASP A 105 -1.88 -20.03 5.47
CA ASP A 105 -2.67 -20.82 4.53
C ASP A 105 -1.80 -21.80 3.71
N VAL A 106 -0.58 -21.39 3.39
CA VAL A 106 0.45 -22.18 2.72
C VAL A 106 1.66 -22.33 3.63
N GLY A 107 1.96 -23.57 4.02
CA GLY A 107 3.11 -23.91 4.87
C GLY A 107 4.46 -23.63 4.20
N ASP A 108 5.51 -23.46 4.99
CA ASP A 108 6.83 -23.04 4.50
C ASP A 108 7.41 -23.95 3.40
N GLU A 109 7.30 -25.27 3.54
CA GLU A 109 7.79 -26.22 2.53
C GLU A 109 7.02 -26.14 1.20
N GLU A 110 5.71 -25.88 1.26
CA GLU A 110 4.89 -25.71 0.07
C GLU A 110 5.18 -24.36 -0.60
N TYR A 111 5.31 -23.30 0.19
CA TYR A 111 5.66 -21.99 -0.30
C TYR A 111 7.04 -22.00 -0.98
N ALA A 112 8.04 -22.66 -0.37
CA ALA A 112 9.36 -22.83 -0.97
C ALA A 112 9.32 -23.59 -2.31
N ARG A 113 8.48 -24.63 -2.42
CA ARG A 113 8.25 -25.33 -3.69
C ARG A 113 7.61 -24.43 -4.74
N THR A 114 6.67 -23.57 -4.35
CA THR A 114 6.07 -22.58 -5.25
C THR A 114 7.10 -21.57 -5.74
N VAL A 115 7.95 -21.05 -4.85
CA VAL A 115 9.07 -20.17 -5.25
C VAL A 115 10.00 -20.87 -6.24
N GLY A 116 10.37 -22.13 -5.99
CA GLY A 116 11.19 -22.92 -6.92
C GLY A 116 10.55 -23.06 -8.30
N ARG A 117 9.25 -23.37 -8.36
CA ARG A 117 8.52 -23.43 -9.64
C ARG A 117 8.49 -22.08 -10.37
N VAL A 118 8.30 -20.97 -9.66
CA VAL A 118 8.33 -19.63 -10.28
C VAL A 118 9.71 -19.32 -10.86
N LEU A 119 10.79 -19.69 -10.15
CA LEU A 119 12.16 -19.52 -10.64
C LEU A 119 12.41 -20.37 -11.91
N ASP A 120 12.05 -21.65 -11.89
CA ASP A 120 12.37 -22.59 -12.97
C ASP A 120 11.43 -22.47 -14.18
N GLU A 121 10.14 -22.29 -13.93
CA GLU A 121 9.09 -22.38 -14.96
C GLU A 121 8.69 -21.02 -15.52
N GLU A 122 8.84 -19.94 -14.75
CA GLU A 122 8.44 -18.59 -15.18
C GLU A 122 9.69 -17.78 -15.55
N ILE A 123 10.56 -17.50 -14.59
CA ILE A 123 11.78 -16.70 -14.82
C ILE A 123 12.73 -17.45 -15.76
N GLY A 124 13.01 -18.73 -15.49
CA GLY A 124 13.90 -19.57 -16.29
C GLY A 124 13.43 -19.80 -17.74
N ARG A 125 12.16 -19.51 -18.04
CA ARG A 125 11.58 -19.60 -19.39
C ARG A 125 11.35 -18.23 -20.06
N GLY A 126 11.73 -17.14 -19.38
CA GLY A 126 11.64 -15.79 -19.91
C GLY A 126 10.25 -15.16 -19.83
N GLU A 127 9.37 -15.64 -18.95
CA GLU A 127 8.05 -15.04 -18.70
C GLU A 127 8.19 -13.65 -18.06
N GLY A 128 9.26 -13.39 -17.32
CA GLY A 128 9.52 -12.10 -16.70
C GLY A 128 10.79 -12.13 -15.85
N ALA A 129 11.13 -10.98 -15.27
CA ALA A 129 12.35 -10.83 -14.47
C ALA A 129 12.11 -11.15 -12.99
N ASN A 130 10.95 -10.77 -12.47
CA ASN A 130 10.60 -10.92 -11.06
C ASN A 130 9.09 -11.05 -10.87
N PHE A 131 8.68 -11.81 -9.85
CA PHE A 131 7.27 -12.04 -9.51
C PHE A 131 7.10 -12.10 -7.99
N VAL A 132 5.96 -11.62 -7.50
CA VAL A 132 5.59 -11.65 -6.09
C VAL A 132 4.40 -12.58 -5.93
N ILE A 133 4.58 -13.65 -5.15
CA ILE A 133 3.52 -14.61 -4.83
C ILE A 133 3.09 -14.41 -3.38
N ARG A 134 1.79 -14.26 -3.16
CA ARG A 134 1.18 -14.09 -1.84
C ARG A 134 1.07 -15.43 -1.12
N ARG A 135 1.26 -15.39 0.20
CA ARG A 135 0.60 -16.29 1.17
C ARG A 135 -0.05 -15.46 2.29
N THR A 136 -0.96 -16.06 3.04
CA THR A 136 -1.77 -15.36 4.04
C THR A 136 -1.57 -15.97 5.41
N TYR A 137 -1.22 -15.15 6.40
CA TYR A 137 -1.38 -15.52 7.79
C TYR A 137 -2.84 -15.28 8.21
N GLY A 138 -3.58 -16.34 8.49
CA GLY A 138 -4.96 -16.31 8.97
C GLY A 138 -5.03 -16.55 10.47
N GLY A 139 -6.09 -16.05 11.10
CA GLY A 139 -6.41 -16.28 12.50
C GLY A 139 -7.75 -15.65 12.86
N ARG A 140 -8.28 -15.97 14.04
CA ARG A 140 -9.56 -15.44 14.52
C ARG A 140 -9.33 -14.52 15.72
N ILE A 141 -9.99 -13.36 15.73
CA ILE A 141 -10.11 -12.51 16.91
C ILE A 141 -11.56 -12.64 17.42
N PRO A 142 -11.81 -13.41 18.50
CA PRO A 142 -13.16 -13.60 19.01
C PRO A 142 -13.79 -12.29 19.43
N GLY A 143 -15.01 -12.02 18.94
CA GLY A 143 -15.73 -10.78 19.28
C GLY A 143 -15.11 -9.52 18.70
N PHE A 144 -14.28 -9.63 17.66
CA PHE A 144 -13.61 -8.49 17.02
C PHE A 144 -14.58 -7.32 16.79
N GLY A 145 -14.20 -6.16 17.28
CA GLY A 145 -14.94 -4.92 17.11
C GLY A 145 -14.06 -3.71 16.86
N ARG A 146 -14.69 -2.53 16.87
CA ARG A 146 -14.03 -1.25 16.61
C ARG A 146 -12.95 -0.95 17.65
N ALA A 147 -13.17 -1.32 18.91
CA ALA A 147 -12.17 -1.17 19.97
C ALA A 147 -10.87 -1.93 19.65
N ASP A 148 -10.96 -3.16 19.14
CA ASP A 148 -9.79 -3.96 18.76
C ASP A 148 -9.06 -3.36 17.57
N ALA A 149 -9.80 -2.90 16.56
CA ALA A 149 -9.24 -2.20 15.40
C ALA A 149 -8.43 -0.96 15.81
N LEU A 150 -8.98 -0.16 16.73
CA LEU A 150 -8.33 1.04 17.26
C LEU A 150 -7.13 0.70 18.14
N ALA A 151 -7.19 -0.38 18.93
CA ALA A 151 -6.07 -0.87 19.73
C ALA A 151 -4.89 -1.36 18.86
N LEU A 152 -5.18 -2.09 17.78
CA LEU A 152 -4.18 -2.49 16.79
C LEU A 152 -3.54 -1.27 16.11
N PHE A 153 -4.35 -0.29 15.72
CA PHE A 153 -3.86 0.97 15.14
C PHE A 153 -2.94 1.74 16.10
N ARG A 154 -3.35 1.90 17.36
CA ARG A 154 -2.51 2.51 18.41
C ARG A 154 -1.15 1.82 18.52
N ARG A 155 -1.16 0.49 18.56
CA ARG A 155 0.08 -0.30 18.69
C ARG A 155 1.01 -0.11 17.49
N LEU A 156 0.47 0.06 16.28
CA LEU A 156 1.25 0.43 15.09
C LEU A 156 1.80 1.86 15.19
N LEU A 157 1.02 2.82 15.68
CA LEU A 157 1.49 4.21 15.87
C LEU A 157 2.68 4.30 16.85
N GLU A 158 2.69 3.47 17.89
CA GLU A 158 3.75 3.41 18.91
C GLU A 158 4.99 2.63 18.42
N GLY A 159 4.77 1.51 17.70
CA GLY A 159 5.83 0.55 17.36
C GLY A 159 6.50 0.77 16.01
N GLU A 160 5.77 1.23 14.99
CA GLU A 160 6.27 1.27 13.61
C GLU A 160 6.98 2.59 13.28
N ARG A 161 8.08 2.51 12.52
CA ARG A 161 8.85 3.69 12.08
C ARG A 161 9.17 3.59 10.59
N GLY A 162 8.96 4.69 9.87
CA GLY A 162 9.28 4.76 8.44
C GLY A 162 8.12 4.38 7.53
N ALA A 163 6.97 3.97 8.08
CA ALA A 163 5.74 3.80 7.32
C ALA A 163 5.34 5.11 6.64
N TYR A 164 4.98 5.03 5.36
CA TYR A 164 4.35 6.13 4.62
C TYR A 164 2.98 6.42 5.20
N TRP A 165 2.13 5.40 5.33
CA TRP A 165 0.83 5.49 6.00
C TRP A 165 0.74 4.47 7.11
N THR A 166 0.35 4.90 8.30
CA THR A 166 -0.27 4.02 9.31
C THR A 166 -1.77 4.28 9.26
N PHE A 167 -2.59 3.25 9.16
CA PHE A 167 -4.03 3.41 8.98
C PHE A 167 -4.87 2.37 9.71
N VAL A 168 -6.09 2.77 10.03
CA VAL A 168 -7.24 1.87 10.22
C VAL A 168 -8.40 2.40 9.40
N VAL A 169 -9.02 1.54 8.60
CA VAL A 169 -10.21 1.84 7.79
C VAL A 169 -11.27 0.82 8.13
N HIS A 170 -12.38 1.27 8.71
CA HIS A 170 -13.52 0.43 9.05
C HIS A 170 -14.72 0.81 8.19
N THR A 171 -15.14 -0.14 7.35
CA THR A 171 -16.20 0.04 6.33
C THR A 171 -17.60 -0.33 6.82
N GLY A 172 -17.73 -0.80 8.07
CA GLY A 172 -18.91 -1.49 8.59
C GLY A 172 -18.69 -3.00 8.57
N ASP A 173 -18.54 -3.58 7.38
CA ASP A 173 -18.43 -5.04 7.21
C ASP A 173 -16.97 -5.55 7.26
N ARG A 174 -16.00 -4.68 6.98
CA ARG A 174 -14.58 -5.02 6.94
C ARG A 174 -13.74 -3.93 7.58
N THR A 175 -12.68 -4.35 8.25
CA THR A 175 -11.65 -3.47 8.79
C THR A 175 -10.30 -3.79 8.16
N LEU A 176 -9.60 -2.76 7.68
CA LEU A 176 -8.20 -2.82 7.26
C LEU A 176 -7.37 -2.06 8.30
N VAL A 177 -6.32 -2.69 8.85
CA VAL A 177 -5.37 -2.05 9.77
C VAL A 177 -3.98 -2.35 9.25
N GLY A 178 -3.12 -1.34 9.11
CA GLY A 178 -1.80 -1.55 8.55
C GLY A 178 -0.86 -0.36 8.65
N ALA A 179 0.40 -0.62 8.34
CA ALA A 179 1.44 0.39 8.21
C ALA A 179 2.22 0.13 6.91
N SER A 180 1.86 0.83 5.83
CA SER A 180 2.49 0.66 4.52
C SER A 180 3.76 1.52 4.42
N PRO A 181 4.92 0.97 4.03
CA PRO A 181 6.13 1.75 3.77
C PRO A 181 6.09 2.48 2.42
N GLU A 182 5.28 2.00 1.48
CA GLU A 182 5.36 2.39 0.07
C GLU A 182 4.20 3.31 -0.34
N VAL A 183 4.54 4.29 -1.19
CA VAL A 183 3.57 5.16 -1.87
C VAL A 183 3.21 4.49 -3.19
N HIS A 184 1.92 4.22 -3.42
CA HIS A 184 1.51 3.68 -4.72
C HIS A 184 1.71 4.71 -5.85
N VAL A 185 1.03 5.86 -5.72
CA VAL A 185 1.18 7.02 -6.61
C VAL A 185 0.70 8.26 -5.87
N ARG A 186 1.32 9.42 -6.14
CA ARG A 186 0.87 10.72 -5.64
C ARG A 186 0.71 11.68 -6.81
N MET A 187 -0.40 12.42 -6.82
CA MET A 187 -0.65 13.47 -7.80
C MET A 187 -0.98 14.79 -7.09
N SER A 188 -0.34 15.90 -7.49
CA SER A 188 -0.67 17.26 -7.02
C SER A 188 -0.13 18.29 -8.02
N GLY A 189 -0.92 19.32 -8.33
CA GLY A 189 -0.56 20.36 -9.32
C GLY A 189 -0.07 19.78 -10.66
N GLY A 190 -0.83 18.82 -11.21
CA GLY A 190 -0.49 18.10 -12.45
C GLY A 190 0.82 17.29 -12.38
N THR A 191 1.40 17.07 -11.20
CA THR A 191 2.65 16.33 -11.02
C THR A 191 2.36 14.97 -10.43
N VAL A 192 2.68 13.90 -11.17
CA VAL A 192 2.60 12.51 -10.71
C VAL A 192 3.95 12.08 -10.17
N VAL A 193 3.95 11.40 -9.02
CA VAL A 193 5.14 10.87 -8.36
C VAL A 193 4.93 9.42 -7.97
N MET A 194 5.91 8.57 -8.30
CA MET A 194 6.00 7.16 -7.91
C MET A 194 7.34 6.91 -7.21
N ASN A 195 7.38 5.92 -6.33
CA ASN A 195 8.54 5.62 -5.51
C ASN A 195 8.86 4.12 -5.58
N PRO A 196 9.55 3.65 -6.64
CA PRO A 196 9.99 2.27 -6.70
C PRO A 196 10.96 1.98 -5.55
N ILE A 197 10.61 1.00 -4.72
CA ILE A 197 11.42 0.53 -3.59
C ILE A 197 11.79 -0.93 -3.84
N SER A 198 13.07 -1.26 -3.78
CA SER A 198 13.54 -2.64 -3.81
C SER A 198 14.89 -2.74 -3.13
N GLY A 199 15.38 -3.97 -2.92
CA GLY A 199 16.57 -4.23 -2.12
C GLY A 199 16.30 -4.03 -0.62
N THR A 200 16.76 -4.96 0.21
CA THR A 200 16.47 -4.93 1.66
C THR A 200 17.70 -5.21 2.51
N TYR A 201 18.17 -4.18 3.19
CA TYR A 201 19.17 -4.32 4.25
C TYR A 201 18.48 -4.57 5.60
N ARG A 202 18.54 -5.81 6.09
CA ARG A 202 18.02 -6.15 7.42
C ARG A 202 19.03 -5.73 8.49
N TYR A 203 18.58 -4.97 9.49
CA TYR A 203 19.47 -4.54 10.55
C TYR A 203 19.88 -5.73 11.43
N PRO A 204 21.18 -5.89 11.73
CA PRO A 204 21.65 -6.81 12.75
C PRO A 204 21.04 -6.49 14.12
N ALA A 205 21.06 -7.46 15.03
CA ALA A 205 20.55 -7.27 16.39
C ALA A 205 21.29 -6.14 17.14
N GLU A 206 22.57 -5.93 16.82
CA GLU A 206 23.44 -4.89 17.36
C GLU A 206 23.19 -3.51 16.73
N GLY A 207 22.34 -3.43 15.70
CA GLY A 207 22.06 -2.24 14.92
C GLY A 207 22.87 -2.15 13.62
N PRO A 208 22.51 -1.21 12.72
CA PRO A 208 23.20 -1.06 11.44
C PRO A 208 24.59 -0.43 11.62
N THR A 209 25.59 -0.92 10.88
CA THR A 209 26.92 -0.30 10.79
C THR A 209 27.18 0.27 9.39
N PRO A 210 28.07 1.27 9.24
CA PRO A 210 28.47 1.77 7.93
C PRO A 210 29.08 0.70 7.03
N GLU A 211 29.85 -0.26 7.58
CA GLU A 211 30.45 -1.32 6.76
C GLU A 211 29.39 -2.23 6.13
N HIS A 212 28.46 -2.75 6.93
CA HIS A 212 27.38 -3.61 6.41
C HIS A 212 26.45 -2.87 5.44
N LEU A 213 26.22 -1.57 5.68
CA LEU A 213 25.46 -0.76 4.74
C LEU A 213 26.20 -0.61 3.41
N LEU A 214 27.51 -0.37 3.42
CA LEU A 214 28.31 -0.28 2.20
C LEU A 214 28.37 -1.62 1.45
N ASP A 215 28.45 -2.75 2.16
CA ASP A 215 28.39 -4.09 1.56
C ASP A 215 27.05 -4.31 0.86
N PHE A 216 25.93 -3.96 1.51
CA PHE A 216 24.60 -4.01 0.90
C PHE A 216 24.49 -3.10 -0.33
N LEU A 217 24.99 -1.86 -0.25
CA LEU A 217 24.94 -0.91 -1.37
C LEU A 217 25.84 -1.33 -2.54
N ALA A 218 26.80 -2.23 -2.32
CA ALA A 218 27.68 -2.79 -3.33
C ALA A 218 27.22 -4.18 -3.84
N ASP A 219 26.16 -4.76 -3.26
CA ASP A 219 25.65 -6.06 -3.68
C ASP A 219 24.98 -5.95 -5.06
N GLY A 220 25.60 -6.59 -6.06
CA GLY A 220 25.12 -6.58 -7.44
C GLY A 220 23.69 -7.12 -7.57
N LYS A 221 23.29 -8.09 -6.73
CA LYS A 221 21.93 -8.62 -6.73
C LYS A 221 20.92 -7.54 -6.32
N GLU A 222 21.21 -6.82 -5.23
CA GLU A 222 20.29 -5.80 -4.70
C GLU A 222 20.21 -4.57 -5.62
N ILE A 223 21.32 -4.20 -6.27
CA ILE A 223 21.35 -3.15 -7.30
C ILE A 223 20.51 -3.54 -8.52
N GLU A 224 20.63 -4.79 -8.98
CA GLU A 224 19.87 -5.32 -10.11
C GLU A 224 18.38 -5.38 -9.80
N GLU A 225 17.99 -5.87 -8.61
CA GLU A 225 16.59 -5.89 -8.15
C GLU A 225 15.96 -4.49 -8.15
N LEU A 226 16.69 -3.46 -7.70
CA LEU A 226 16.19 -2.08 -7.75
C LEU A 226 16.05 -1.58 -9.19
N SER A 227 17.07 -1.82 -10.02
CA SER A 227 17.07 -1.35 -11.41
C SER A 227 15.90 -1.95 -12.21
N MET A 228 15.59 -3.23 -12.01
CA MET A 228 14.46 -3.90 -12.66
C MET A 228 13.11 -3.27 -12.30
N VAL A 229 12.91 -2.94 -11.01
CA VAL A 229 11.66 -2.31 -10.55
C VAL A 229 11.54 -0.88 -11.08
N VAL A 230 12.65 -0.12 -11.09
CA VAL A 230 12.70 1.24 -11.65
C VAL A 230 12.33 1.23 -13.14
N ASP A 231 12.86 0.29 -13.91
CA ASP A 231 12.55 0.18 -15.34
C ASP A 231 11.07 -0.15 -15.59
N GLU A 232 10.45 -0.98 -14.75
CA GLU A 232 9.02 -1.29 -14.88
C GLU A 232 8.14 -0.08 -14.50
N GLU A 233 8.45 0.60 -13.39
CA GLU A 233 7.70 1.79 -12.97
C GLU A 233 7.94 2.98 -13.90
N LEU A 234 9.08 3.05 -14.58
CA LEU A 234 9.32 4.02 -15.65
C LEU A 234 8.35 3.84 -16.82
N LYS A 235 8.00 2.60 -17.18
CA LYS A 235 6.97 2.34 -18.22
C LYS A 235 5.60 2.86 -17.79
N MET A 236 5.25 2.69 -16.51
CA MET A 236 4.03 3.28 -15.94
C MET A 236 4.10 4.81 -15.98
N MET A 237 5.21 5.39 -15.52
CA MET A 237 5.44 6.83 -15.55
C MET A 237 5.39 7.40 -16.97
N CYS A 238 5.88 6.70 -17.99
CA CYS A 238 5.75 7.13 -19.39
C CYS A 238 4.29 7.10 -19.89
N THR A 239 3.45 6.27 -19.29
CA THR A 239 2.02 6.19 -19.63
C THR A 239 1.24 7.33 -18.98
N VAL A 240 1.54 7.66 -17.72
CA VAL A 240 0.80 8.68 -16.96
C VAL A 240 1.44 10.08 -17.02
N GLY A 241 2.74 10.17 -17.26
CA GLY A 241 3.53 11.40 -17.36
C GLY A 241 3.66 11.89 -18.80
N ASP A 242 2.54 12.23 -19.42
CA ASP A 242 2.41 12.62 -20.84
C ASP A 242 3.18 13.91 -21.23
N MET A 243 3.63 14.68 -20.24
CA MET A 243 4.39 15.92 -20.42
C MET A 243 5.85 15.81 -19.93
N GLY A 244 6.39 14.58 -19.96
CA GLY A 244 7.78 14.28 -19.63
C GLY A 244 7.98 13.91 -18.16
N GLY A 245 9.13 13.31 -17.87
CA GLY A 245 9.46 12.83 -16.53
C GLY A 245 10.95 12.86 -16.21
N VAL A 246 11.25 12.75 -14.92
CA VAL A 246 12.61 12.73 -14.37
C VAL A 246 12.74 11.60 -13.36
N VAL A 247 13.95 11.05 -13.28
CA VAL A 247 14.35 10.04 -12.29
C VAL A 247 15.26 10.72 -11.28
N VAL A 248 14.94 10.60 -10.00
CA VAL A 248 15.70 11.20 -8.90
C VAL A 248 16.09 10.11 -7.90
N GLY A 249 17.39 9.98 -7.62
CA GLY A 249 17.90 8.95 -6.71
C GLY A 249 19.22 8.33 -7.19
N PRO A 250 19.63 7.19 -6.60
CA PRO A 250 18.92 6.45 -5.56
C PRO A 250 19.00 7.15 -4.19
N ARG A 251 18.12 6.78 -3.25
CA ARG A 251 18.11 7.21 -1.84
C ARG A 251 18.01 5.99 -0.92
N LEU A 252 18.44 6.15 0.32
CA LEU A 252 18.24 5.15 1.37
C LEU A 252 17.00 5.53 2.19
N LYS A 253 16.09 4.57 2.40
CA LYS A 253 14.91 4.69 3.25
C LYS A 253 15.06 3.83 4.48
N GLU A 254 15.32 4.46 5.61
CA GLU A 254 15.52 3.80 6.90
C GLU A 254 14.18 3.53 7.61
N MET A 255 13.96 2.30 8.03
CA MET A 255 12.81 1.86 8.84
C MET A 255 13.27 1.34 10.21
N ALA A 256 12.33 0.86 11.03
CA ALA A 256 12.64 0.38 12.39
C ALA A 256 13.63 -0.79 12.44
N HIS A 257 13.51 -1.73 11.49
CA HIS A 257 14.24 -3.00 11.52
C HIS A 257 15.07 -3.28 10.26
N LEU A 258 14.99 -2.39 9.27
CA LEU A 258 15.60 -2.57 7.96
C LEU A 258 15.72 -1.23 7.24
N ALA A 259 16.49 -1.19 6.15
CA ALA A 259 16.51 -0.10 5.19
C ALA A 259 16.29 -0.63 3.76
N HIS A 260 15.76 0.24 2.90
CA HIS A 260 15.59 -0.01 1.48
C HIS A 260 16.33 1.01 0.63
N THR A 261 16.66 0.65 -0.61
CA THR A 261 17.01 1.64 -1.63
C THR A 261 15.77 2.00 -2.44
N GLU A 262 15.65 3.27 -2.80
CA GLU A 262 14.50 3.77 -3.56
C GLU A 262 14.93 4.80 -4.60
N TYR A 263 14.14 4.89 -5.68
CA TYR A 263 14.14 6.04 -6.57
C TYR A 263 12.83 6.81 -6.42
N GLU A 264 12.81 8.02 -6.96
CA GLU A 264 11.61 8.81 -7.14
C GLU A 264 11.46 9.13 -8.62
N LEU A 265 10.34 8.70 -9.20
CA LEU A 265 9.95 9.01 -10.56
C LEU A 265 8.96 10.17 -10.49
N ARG A 266 9.20 11.24 -11.25
CA ARG A 266 8.28 12.38 -11.33
C ARG A 266 7.91 12.64 -12.77
N GLY A 267 6.62 12.83 -13.05
CA GLY A 267 6.11 13.19 -14.37
C GLY A 267 5.09 14.31 -14.28
N LYS A 268 4.89 15.02 -15.38
CA LYS A 268 3.76 15.94 -15.55
C LYS A 268 2.64 15.21 -16.30
N SER A 269 1.42 15.33 -15.80
CA SER A 269 0.24 14.62 -16.31
C SER A 269 -0.92 15.57 -16.50
N SER A 270 -1.63 15.42 -17.63
CA SER A 270 -2.94 16.03 -17.88
C SER A 270 -4.12 15.11 -17.54
N LEU A 271 -3.83 13.88 -17.08
CA LEU A 271 -4.85 12.86 -16.82
C LEU A 271 -5.59 13.12 -15.51
N ASP A 272 -6.83 12.67 -15.44
CA ASP A 272 -7.59 12.65 -14.19
C ASP A 272 -6.93 11.68 -13.18
N ALA A 273 -7.00 11.99 -11.88
CA ALA A 273 -6.40 11.15 -10.84
C ALA A 273 -6.91 9.70 -10.85
N ARG A 274 -8.16 9.45 -11.25
CA ARG A 274 -8.73 8.10 -11.40
C ARG A 274 -8.12 7.36 -12.59
N GLU A 275 -7.76 8.09 -13.65
CA GLU A 275 -7.07 7.52 -14.81
C GLU A 275 -5.61 7.21 -14.49
N VAL A 276 -4.90 8.10 -13.80
CA VAL A 276 -3.56 7.83 -13.27
C VAL A 276 -3.59 6.59 -12.38
N LEU A 277 -4.53 6.53 -11.42
CA LEU A 277 -4.70 5.38 -10.55
C LEU A 277 -4.97 4.09 -11.33
N ARG A 278 -5.79 4.16 -12.40
CA ARG A 278 -6.09 3.00 -13.26
C ARG A 278 -4.84 2.50 -13.98
N GLU A 279 -4.05 3.39 -14.56
CA GLU A 279 -2.87 3.03 -15.34
C GLU A 279 -1.69 2.57 -14.47
N THR A 280 -1.62 3.00 -13.20
CA THR A 280 -0.61 2.54 -12.25
C THR A 280 -0.98 1.25 -11.52
N MET A 281 -2.19 0.70 -11.66
CA MET A 281 -2.56 -0.58 -11.03
C MET A 281 -1.66 -1.72 -11.55
N PHE A 282 -1.03 -2.53 -10.70
CA PHE A 282 -0.53 -2.14 -9.38
C PHE A 282 1.00 -2.16 -9.43
N ALA A 283 1.64 -1.64 -8.38
CA ALA A 283 3.10 -1.50 -8.35
C ALA A 283 3.81 -2.84 -8.62
N ALA A 284 4.91 -2.77 -9.37
CA ALA A 284 5.71 -3.95 -9.73
C ALA A 284 6.31 -4.62 -8.49
N THR A 285 6.54 -3.86 -7.43
CA THR A 285 7.02 -4.27 -6.10
C THR A 285 6.12 -5.28 -5.39
N VAL A 286 4.83 -5.33 -5.75
CA VAL A 286 3.84 -6.25 -5.17
C VAL A 286 3.19 -7.17 -6.21
N THR A 287 3.63 -7.10 -7.46
CA THR A 287 3.14 -7.93 -8.58
C THR A 287 4.28 -8.66 -9.27
N GLY A 288 5.09 -7.92 -10.03
CA GLY A 288 6.23 -8.40 -10.81
C GLY A 288 6.42 -7.59 -12.09
N SER A 289 7.39 -8.00 -12.92
CA SER A 289 7.66 -7.38 -14.23
C SER A 289 7.84 -8.44 -15.32
N PRO A 290 7.21 -8.26 -16.51
CA PRO A 290 6.23 -7.21 -16.85
C PRO A 290 4.89 -7.39 -16.14
N VAL A 291 4.20 -6.31 -15.74
CA VAL A 291 2.99 -6.41 -14.89
C VAL A 291 1.89 -7.30 -15.49
N GLN A 292 1.60 -7.17 -16.79
CA GLN A 292 0.57 -8.00 -17.42
C GLN A 292 0.89 -9.49 -17.31
N ASN A 293 2.15 -9.87 -17.43
CA ASN A 293 2.53 -11.28 -17.33
C ASN A 293 2.63 -11.72 -15.86
N ALA A 294 3.04 -10.83 -14.96
CA ALA A 294 3.01 -11.08 -13.52
C ALA A 294 1.59 -11.42 -13.04
N CYS A 295 0.56 -10.74 -13.55
CA CYS A 295 -0.84 -11.08 -13.30
C CYS A 295 -1.18 -12.54 -13.69
N ARG A 296 -0.68 -13.02 -14.83
CA ARG A 296 -0.88 -14.42 -15.26
C ARG A 296 -0.15 -15.42 -14.37
N VAL A 297 1.08 -15.10 -13.97
CA VAL A 297 1.88 -15.92 -13.04
C VAL A 297 1.16 -16.01 -11.70
N ILE A 298 0.69 -14.88 -11.17
CA ILE A 298 -0.11 -14.82 -9.94
C ILE A 298 -1.33 -15.75 -10.04
N GLU A 299 -2.08 -15.69 -11.14
CA GLU A 299 -3.26 -16.55 -11.32
C GLU A 299 -2.93 -18.05 -11.35
N ARG A 300 -1.77 -18.42 -11.92
CA ARG A 300 -1.28 -19.81 -11.97
C ARG A 300 -0.84 -20.34 -10.61
N HIS A 301 -0.18 -19.52 -9.80
CA HIS A 301 0.53 -19.99 -8.59
C HIS A 301 -0.17 -19.66 -7.27
N GLU A 302 -1.08 -18.69 -7.23
CA GLU A 302 -1.86 -18.39 -6.02
C GLU A 302 -3.17 -19.18 -5.99
N THR A 303 -3.64 -19.49 -4.78
CA THR A 303 -4.98 -20.04 -4.52
C THR A 303 -5.90 -18.95 -3.97
N GLY A 304 -7.05 -18.72 -4.61
CA GLY A 304 -7.96 -17.62 -4.27
C GLY A 304 -7.54 -16.26 -4.86
N GLY A 305 -8.35 -15.23 -4.62
CA GLY A 305 -8.04 -13.85 -4.99
C GLY A 305 -7.34 -13.10 -3.86
N ARG A 306 -6.72 -11.96 -4.20
CA ARG A 306 -5.90 -11.16 -3.28
C ARG A 306 -6.69 -10.22 -2.36
N GLY A 307 -8.00 -10.04 -2.58
CA GLY A 307 -8.78 -9.02 -1.89
C GLY A 307 -8.14 -7.65 -2.04
N TYR A 308 -7.79 -7.01 -0.92
CA TYR A 308 -7.06 -5.74 -0.91
C TYR A 308 -5.53 -5.87 -0.79
N TYR A 309 -4.98 -7.09 -0.67
CA TYR A 309 -3.52 -7.28 -0.73
C TYR A 309 -3.00 -6.88 -2.12
N ALA A 310 -1.89 -6.15 -2.17
CA ALA A 310 -1.36 -5.54 -3.39
C ALA A 310 -2.33 -4.56 -4.10
N GLY A 311 -3.45 -4.20 -3.46
CA GLY A 311 -4.33 -3.12 -3.89
C GLY A 311 -3.85 -1.76 -3.41
N ALA A 312 -4.74 -0.77 -3.38
CA ALA A 312 -4.39 0.59 -2.97
C ALA A 312 -5.45 1.21 -2.04
N LEU A 313 -4.98 1.99 -1.06
CA LEU A 313 -5.78 3.04 -0.42
C LEU A 313 -5.41 4.36 -1.08
N ALA A 314 -6.37 5.02 -1.71
CA ALA A 314 -6.15 6.27 -2.43
C ALA A 314 -7.01 7.39 -1.82
N LEU A 315 -6.35 8.41 -1.25
CA LEU A 315 -7.05 9.62 -0.81
C LEU A 315 -7.15 10.58 -2.00
N LEU A 316 -8.35 10.70 -2.54
CA LEU A 316 -8.71 11.64 -3.58
C LEU A 316 -9.15 12.96 -2.95
N GLY A 317 -8.78 14.07 -3.58
CA GLY A 317 -9.18 15.40 -3.15
C GLY A 317 -8.78 16.44 -4.18
N ARG A 318 -9.34 17.63 -4.04
CA ARG A 318 -9.00 18.79 -4.87
C ARG A 318 -8.01 19.67 -4.13
N ASP A 319 -7.03 20.21 -4.84
CA ASP A 319 -6.16 21.24 -4.28
C ASP A 319 -7.01 22.51 -4.03
N PRO A 320 -6.95 23.17 -2.86
CA PRO A 320 -7.71 24.39 -2.59
C PRO A 320 -7.32 25.59 -3.47
N GLY A 321 -6.31 25.43 -4.33
CA GLY A 321 -5.59 26.52 -4.98
C GLY A 321 -5.71 26.63 -6.49
N ASP A 322 -6.39 25.72 -7.19
CA ASP A 322 -6.58 25.86 -8.64
C ASP A 322 -8.02 25.56 -9.05
N GLY A 323 -8.48 26.32 -10.05
CA GLY A 323 -9.73 26.05 -10.76
C GLY A 323 -9.67 24.70 -11.49
N PRO A 324 -10.54 24.46 -12.48
CA PRO A 324 -10.46 23.22 -13.24
C PRO A 324 -9.16 23.19 -14.05
N ASP A 325 -8.16 22.46 -13.57
CA ASP A 325 -7.01 21.93 -14.32
C ASP A 325 -6.78 20.47 -13.89
#